data_AF-A0A0R3XB83-F1
#
_entry.id   AF-A0A0R3XB83-F1
#
_cell.length_a   1.000
_cell.length_b   1.000
_cell.length_c   1.000
_cell.angle_alpha   90.00
_cell.angle_beta   90.00
_cell.angle_gamma   90.00
#
_symmetry.space_group_name_H-M   'P 1'
#
loop_
_entity.id
_entity.type
_entity.pdbx_description
1 polymer ?
#
loop_
_entity_poly.entity_id
_entity_poly.type
_entity_poly.pdbx_seq_one_letter_code
_entity_poly.pdbx_strand_id
1 'polypeptide(L)'
;MNHLMMQWSLSLINLFLPPKVGYKPAGGLRSWRDALEFTALVHSMLGPGWVNREYFRIGASSLLGGIESRIYNLLHNTAPRSGDLALM
;
A
#
# COMPACT_ATOMS: atom_id res chain seq x y z
N MET A 1 2.49 -3.24 -11.50
CA MET A 1 3.70 -2.39 -11.51
C MET A 1 4.87 -3.23 -10.99
N ASN A 2 6.08 -3.19 -11.57
CA ASN A 2 7.24 -3.89 -11.01
C ASN A 2 8.04 -2.96 -10.06
N HIS A 3 8.85 -3.54 -9.18
CA HIS A 3 9.61 -2.82 -8.16
C HIS A 3 10.57 -1.77 -8.75
N LEU A 4 11.16 -2.06 -9.91
CA LEU A 4 12.08 -1.15 -10.60
C LEU A 4 11.39 0.11 -11.13
N MET A 5 10.23 -0.02 -11.81
CA MET A 5 9.47 1.16 -12.25
C MET A 5 9.01 2.01 -11.07
N MET A 6 8.72 1.38 -9.92
CA MET A 6 8.33 2.11 -8.73
C MET A 6 9.48 2.93 -8.15
N GLN A 7 10.67 2.33 -7.99
CA GLN A 7 11.86 3.04 -7.55
C GLN A 7 12.19 4.23 -8.45
N TRP A 8 12.10 4.04 -9.77
CA TRP A 8 12.29 5.14 -10.72
C TRP A 8 11.28 6.26 -10.52
N SER A 9 9.99 5.94 -10.34
CA SER A 9 8.97 6.95 -10.09
C SER A 9 9.20 7.75 -8.80
N LEU A 10 9.64 7.09 -7.72
CA LEU A 10 9.92 7.75 -6.44
C LEU A 10 11.19 8.60 -6.50
N SER A 11 12.22 8.15 -7.21
CA SER A 11 13.42 8.95 -7.46
C SER A 11 13.09 10.24 -8.21
N LEU A 12 12.16 10.19 -9.18
CA LEU A 12 11.73 11.40 -9.90
C LEU A 12 11.02 12.39 -8.98
N ILE A 13 10.16 11.90 -8.09
CA ILE A 13 9.47 12.74 -7.10
C ILE A 13 10.49 13.41 -6.16
N ASN A 14 11.49 12.66 -5.71
CA ASN A 14 12.49 13.18 -4.77
C ASN A 14 13.44 14.21 -5.40
N LEU A 15 13.77 14.05 -6.69
CA LEU A 15 14.79 14.85 -7.36
C LEU A 15 14.24 16.05 -8.15
N PHE A 16 13.00 15.97 -8.66
CA PHE A 16 12.53 16.91 -9.68
C PHE A 16 11.17 17.56 -9.38
N LEU A 17 10.45 17.12 -8.36
CA LEU A 17 9.15 17.73 -8.02
C LEU A 17 9.28 18.71 -6.84
N PRO A 18 8.42 19.74 -6.79
CA PRO A 18 8.34 20.62 -5.64
C PRO A 18 8.04 19.81 -4.36
N PRO A 19 8.47 20.30 -3.19
CA PRO A 19 8.26 19.59 -1.95
C PRO A 19 6.76 19.29 -1.75
N LYS A 20 6.46 18.00 -1.56
CA LYS A 20 5.17 17.44 -1.15
C LYS A 20 4.07 17.32 -2.21
N VAL A 21 4.41 16.83 -3.41
CA VAL A 21 3.42 16.26 -4.34
C VAL A 21 3.00 14.86 -3.87
N GLY A 22 1.69 14.59 -3.83
CA GLY A 22 1.17 13.30 -3.40
C GLY A 22 1.41 12.18 -4.41
N TYR A 23 1.72 10.99 -3.89
CA TYR A 23 1.98 9.77 -4.65
C TYR A 23 0.84 8.75 -4.48
N LYS A 24 0.32 8.25 -5.61
CA LYS A 24 -0.72 7.23 -5.62
C LYS A 24 -0.31 6.10 -6.57
N PRO A 25 0.32 5.01 -6.08
CA PRO A 25 0.52 3.84 -6.91
C PRO A 25 -0.85 3.25 -7.30
N ALA A 26 -1.06 3.07 -8.60
CA ALA A 26 -2.24 2.43 -9.16
C ALA A 26 -1.83 1.21 -10.00
N GLY A 27 -2.58 0.12 -9.86
CA GLY A 27 -2.45 -1.07 -10.69
C GLY A 27 -1.50 -2.15 -10.16
N GLY A 28 -2.07 -3.31 -9.84
CA GLY A 28 -1.32 -4.55 -9.61
C GLY A 28 -0.91 -4.84 -8.17
N LEU A 29 -1.33 -4.03 -7.19
CA LEU A 29 -1.25 -4.37 -5.76
C LEU A 29 -2.35 -5.38 -5.45
N ARG A 30 -1.97 -6.65 -5.28
CA ARG A 30 -2.92 -7.77 -5.17
C ARG A 30 -2.92 -8.41 -3.78
N SER A 31 -1.86 -8.20 -3.00
CA SER A 31 -1.72 -8.78 -1.66
C SER A 31 -1.44 -7.73 -0.59
N TRP A 32 -1.75 -8.07 0.66
CA TRP A 32 -1.38 -7.26 1.84
C TRP A 32 0.14 -7.10 1.97
N ARG A 33 0.93 -8.05 1.45
CA ARG A 33 2.40 -7.98 1.44
C ARG A 33 2.87 -6.90 0.49
N ASP A 34 2.30 -6.85 -0.71
CA ASP A 34 2.61 -5.81 -1.69
C ASP A 34 2.32 -4.43 -1.08
N ALA A 35 1.18 -4.28 -0.39
CA ALA A 35 0.85 -3.01 0.27
C ALA A 35 1.90 -2.56 1.30
N LEU A 36 2.42 -3.49 2.10
CA LEU A 36 3.48 -3.22 3.08
C LEU A 36 4.81 -2.89 2.41
N GLU A 37 5.22 -3.68 1.42
CA GLU A 37 6.45 -3.45 0.66
C GLU A 37 6.46 -2.07 0.00
N PHE A 38 5.33 -1.69 -0.61
CA PHE A 38 5.20 -0.38 -1.24
C PHE A 38 5.24 0.76 -0.22
N THR A 39 4.59 0.58 0.93
CA THR A 39 4.62 1.57 2.01
C THR A 39 6.04 1.73 2.55
N ALA A 40 6.77 0.62 2.74
CA ALA A 40 8.15 0.63 3.19
C ALA A 40 9.09 1.30 2.17
N LEU A 41 8.86 1.10 0.86
CA LEU A 41 9.64 1.77 -0.19
C LEU A 41 9.42 3.28 -0.20
N VAL A 42 8.16 3.73 -0.09
CA VAL A 42 7.85 5.16 0.02
C VAL A 42 8.50 5.77 1.26
N HIS A 43 8.39 5.08 2.40
CA HIS A 43 9.03 5.50 3.64
C HIS A 43 10.55 5.64 3.50
N SER A 44 11.22 4.67 2.87
CA SER A 44 12.68 4.68 2.74
C SER A 44 13.20 5.69 1.72
N MET A 45 12.47 5.91 0.62
CA MET A 45 12.93 6.79 -0.46
C MET A 45 12.52 8.26 -0.28
N LEU A 46 11.33 8.52 0.29
CA LEU A 46 10.79 9.88 0.46
C LEU A 46 10.73 10.33 1.93
N GLY A 47 10.90 9.40 2.87
CA GLY A 47 10.87 9.66 4.30
C GLY A 47 9.48 9.49 4.95
N PRO A 48 9.41 9.45 6.29
CA PRO A 48 8.18 9.20 7.05
C PRO A 48 7.10 10.26 6.80
N GLY A 49 7.49 11.51 6.53
CA GLY A 49 6.57 12.61 6.25
C GLY A 49 5.69 12.40 5.02
N TRP A 50 6.02 11.46 4.14
CA TRP A 50 5.21 11.09 2.97
C TRP A 50 4.17 10.00 3.26
N VAL A 51 4.33 9.23 4.34
CA VAL A 51 3.41 8.12 4.67
C VAL A 51 2.21 8.66 5.45
N ASN A 52 1.37 9.43 4.77
CA ASN A 52 0.13 9.94 5.32
C ASN A 52 -0.92 10.12 4.22
N ARG A 53 -2.18 10.37 4.60
CA ARG A 53 -3.32 10.47 3.68
C ARG A 53 -3.24 11.59 2.63
N GLU A 54 -2.42 12.62 2.87
CA GLU A 54 -2.22 13.77 1.98
C GLU A 54 -1.23 13.42 0.87
N TYR A 55 -0.17 12.67 1.19
CA TYR A 55 0.94 12.41 0.27
C TYR A 55 1.07 10.95 -0.20
N PHE A 56 0.32 10.01 0.38
CA PHE A 56 0.37 8.61 -0.02
C PHE A 56 -1.00 7.93 0.05
N ARG A 57 -1.40 7.28 -1.05
CA ARG A 57 -2.62 6.47 -1.12
C ARG A 57 -2.42 5.22 -1.97
N ILE A 58 -2.90 4.09 -1.49
CA ILE A 58 -2.90 2.84 -2.26
C ILE A 58 -4.22 2.74 -3.05
N GLY A 59 -4.13 2.73 -4.38
CA GLY A 59 -5.29 2.50 -5.25
C GLY A 59 -5.42 1.03 -5.63
N ALA A 60 -6.28 0.27 -4.95
CA ALA A 60 -6.50 -1.14 -5.25
C ALA A 60 -7.97 -1.56 -5.03
N SER A 61 -8.58 -2.18 -6.05
CA SER A 61 -9.98 -2.63 -6.01
C SER A 61 -10.18 -3.97 -5.29
N SER A 62 -9.15 -4.82 -5.24
CA SER A 62 -9.22 -6.17 -4.67
C SER A 62 -8.41 -6.34 -3.38
N LEU A 63 -7.70 -5.31 -2.93
CA LEU A 63 -6.76 -5.41 -1.81
C LEU A 63 -7.48 -5.48 -0.45
N LEU A 64 -8.60 -4.79 -0.31
CA LEU A 64 -9.33 -4.65 0.96
C LEU A 64 -9.64 -6.03 1.58
N GLY A 65 -10.29 -6.92 0.82
CA GLY A 65 -10.61 -8.27 1.32
C GLY A 65 -9.38 -9.10 1.69
N GLY A 66 -8.24 -8.89 1.03
CA GLY A 66 -6.97 -9.53 1.39
C GLY A 66 -6.39 -9.03 2.72
N ILE A 67 -6.59 -7.74 3.03
CA ILE A 67 -6.19 -7.13 4.31
C ILE A 67 -7.13 -7.60 5.42
N GLU A 68 -8.44 -7.54 5.21
CA GLU A 68 -9.45 -7.99 6.19
C GLU A 68 -9.25 -9.45 6.57
N SER A 69 -9.06 -10.32 5.56
CA SER A 69 -8.76 -11.74 5.78
C SER A 69 -7.48 -11.94 6.61
N ARG A 70 -6.44 -11.14 6.37
CA ARG A 70 -5.19 -11.20 7.14
C ARG A 70 -5.39 -10.75 8.59
N ILE A 71 -6.12 -9.65 8.81
CA ILE A 71 -6.42 -9.15 10.16
C ILE A 71 -7.27 -10.17 10.92
N TYR A 72 -8.31 -10.71 10.30
CA TYR A 72 -9.14 -11.75 10.87
C TYR A 72 -8.29 -12.95 11.32
N ASN A 73 -7.40 -13.42 10.45
CA ASN A 73 -6.52 -14.54 10.76
C ASN A 73 -5.58 -14.27 11.94
N LEU A 74 -5.05 -13.05 12.06
CA LEU A 74 -4.21 -12.67 13.19
C LEU A 74 -4.97 -12.61 14.52
N LEU A 75 -6.24 -12.22 14.49
CA LEU A 75 -7.07 -12.09 15.69
C LEU A 75 -7.67 -13.44 16.14
N HIS A 76 -8.01 -14.32 15.21
CA HIS A 76 -8.76 -15.55 15.48
C HIS A 76 -7.96 -16.83 15.27
N ASN A 77 -6.72 -16.71 14.76
CA ASN A 77 -5.85 -17.82 14.39
C ASN A 77 -6.51 -18.84 13.43
N THR A 78 -7.43 -18.37 12.58
CA THR A 78 -8.16 -19.18 11.59
C THR A 78 -8.51 -18.35 10.35
N ALA A 79 -8.83 -18.99 9.23
CA ALA A 79 -9.31 -18.29 8.04
C ALA A 79 -10.79 -17.87 8.23
N PRO A 80 -11.21 -16.71 7.68
CA PRO A 80 -12.60 -16.30 7.69
C PRO A 80 -13.45 -17.22 6.80
N ARG A 81 -14.67 -17.51 7.24
CA ARG A 81 -15.70 -18.20 6.46
C ARG A 81 -16.54 -17.18 5.68
N SER A 82 -17.33 -17.67 4.73
CA SER A 82 -18.30 -16.83 4.01
C SER A 82 -19.22 -16.11 5.00
N GLY A 83 -19.20 -14.77 4.96
CA GLY A 83 -19.97 -13.90 5.86
C GLY A 83 -19.17 -13.29 7.00
N ASP A 84 -18.04 -13.87 7.42
CA ASP A 84 -17.24 -13.36 8.56
C ASP A 84 -16.62 -11.99 8.27
N LEU A 85 -16.26 -11.70 7.01
CA LEU A 85 -15.67 -10.42 6.61
C LEU A 85 -16.72 -9.34 6.30
N ALA A 86 -17.98 -9.70 6.07
CA ALA A 86 -19.02 -8.74 5.72
C ALA A 86 -19.45 -7.85 6.91
N LEU A 87 -18.98 -8.17 8.12
CA LEU A 87 -19.28 -7.50 9.38
C LEU A 87 -18.09 -6.72 9.96
N MET A 88 -16.91 -6.78 9.31
CA MET A 88 -15.73 -5.96 9.66
C MET A 88 -15.75 -4.63 8.91
#